data_AF-A0A955Q8A7-F1
#
_entry.id   AF-A0A955Q8A7-F1
#
_cell.length_a   1.000
_cell.length_b   1.000
_cell.length_c   1.000
_cell.angle_alpha   90.00
_cell.angle_beta   90.00
_cell.angle_gamma   90.00
#
_symmetry.space_group_name_H-M   'P 1'
#
loop_
_entity.id
_entity.type
_entity.pdbx_description
1 polymer ?
#
loop_
_entity_poly.entity_id
_entity_poly.type
_entity_poly.pdbx_seq_one_letter_code
_entity_poly.pdbx_strand_id
1 'polypeptide(L)'
;MDNNPLIISDQERLALLYERFRDVCLVEKEVWTEIYMPRQVEKGMVLTNQHERYKVIIDDPAIEDALEANIPLGSNALGAAIQEYKDHITFRKL
;
A
#
# COMPACT_ATOMS: atom_id res chain seq x y z
N MET A 1 5.18 -23.98 10.40
CA MET A 1 5.52 -22.55 10.51
C MET A 1 4.53 -21.82 9.63
N ASP A 2 3.55 -21.24 10.30
CA ASP A 2 2.27 -20.75 9.82
C ASP A 2 2.45 -19.70 8.71
N ASN A 3 2.51 -20.17 7.47
CA ASN A 3 2.44 -19.32 6.27
C ASN A 3 0.98 -19.01 5.95
N ASN A 4 0.21 -18.54 6.95
CA ASN A 4 -1.08 -17.95 6.64
C ASN A 4 -0.81 -16.53 6.16
N PRO A 5 -1.18 -16.16 4.93
CA PRO A 5 -1.16 -14.77 4.55
C PRO A 5 -2.09 -13.96 5.45
N LEU A 6 -1.50 -13.17 6.33
CA LEU A 6 -2.26 -12.26 7.18
C LEU A 6 -2.78 -11.14 6.29
N ILE A 7 -4.04 -11.28 5.87
CA ILE A 7 -4.81 -10.15 5.32
C ILE A 7 -4.87 -9.10 6.43
N ILE A 8 -4.47 -7.88 6.11
CA ILE A 8 -4.46 -6.79 7.06
C ILE A 8 -5.87 -6.22 7.13
N SER A 9 -6.55 -6.46 8.25
CA SER A 9 -7.88 -5.89 8.55
C SER A 9 -7.83 -4.82 9.65
N ASP A 10 -6.65 -4.57 10.21
CA ASP A 10 -6.43 -3.56 11.23
C ASP A 10 -6.54 -2.16 10.63
N GLN A 11 -7.43 -1.32 11.17
CA GLN A 11 -7.74 -0.01 10.60
C GLN A 11 -6.56 0.95 10.67
N GLU A 12 -5.79 0.93 11.76
CA GLU A 12 -4.61 1.78 11.92
C GLU A 12 -3.53 1.40 10.91
N ARG A 13 -3.28 0.09 10.76
CA ARG A 13 -2.32 -0.43 9.80
C ARG A 13 -2.76 -0.22 8.36
N LEU A 14 -4.04 -0.40 8.06
CA LEU A 14 -4.61 -0.12 6.74
C LEU A 14 -4.41 1.34 6.36
N ALA A 15 -4.69 2.29 7.26
CA ALA A 15 -4.46 3.70 7.00
C ALA A 15 -3.00 3.98 6.59
N LEU A 16 -2.04 3.43 7.35
CA LEU A 16 -0.62 3.56 7.03
C LEU A 16 -0.23 2.91 5.69
N LEU A 17 -0.83 1.76 5.37
CA LEU A 17 -0.60 1.05 4.10
C LEU A 17 -1.17 1.85 2.92
N TYR A 18 -2.37 2.43 3.05
CA TYR A 18 -2.95 3.30 2.04
C TYR A 18 -2.10 4.56 1.80
N GLU A 19 -1.62 5.18 2.87
CA GLU A 19 -0.72 6.33 2.77
C GLU A 19 0.58 5.97 2.05
N ARG A 20 1.16 4.79 2.35
CA ARG A 20 2.38 4.32 1.70
C ARG A 20 2.17 3.87 0.27
N PHE A 21 1.07 3.19 -0.01
CA PHE A 21 0.68 2.82 -1.36
C PHE A 21 0.56 4.06 -2.24
N ARG A 22 -0.13 5.10 -1.76
CA ARG A 22 -0.22 6.40 -2.43
C ARG A 22 1.16 7.00 -2.71
N ASP A 23 2.03 7.04 -1.70
CA ASP A 23 3.37 7.64 -1.81
C ASP A 23 4.24 6.92 -2.85
N VAL A 24 4.27 5.58 -2.79
CA VAL A 24 5.01 4.74 -3.75
C VAL A 24 4.47 4.94 -5.17
N CYS A 25 3.15 4.92 -5.37
CA CYS A 25 2.56 5.12 -6.69
C CYS A 25 2.90 6.50 -7.28
N LEU A 26 2.98 7.54 -6.45
CA LEU A 26 3.36 8.89 -6.90
C LEU A 26 4.84 9.03 -7.26
N VAL A 27 5.71 8.36 -6.51
CA VAL A 27 7.16 8.38 -6.70
C VAL A 27 7.54 7.59 -7.94
N GLU A 28 7.05 6.35 -8.04
CA GLU A 28 7.35 5.44 -9.15
C GLU A 28 6.53 5.75 -10.41
N LYS A 29 5.50 6.60 -10.27
CA LYS A 29 4.59 7.01 -11.34
C LYS A 29 3.80 5.84 -11.96
N GLU A 30 3.60 4.77 -11.20
CA GLU A 30 2.93 3.53 -11.63
C GLU A 30 2.19 2.91 -10.45
N VAL A 31 1.13 2.13 -10.70
CA VAL A 31 0.41 1.41 -9.64
C VAL A 31 1.19 0.18 -9.21
N TRP A 32 1.70 0.20 -7.97
CA TRP A 32 2.52 -0.90 -7.45
C TRP A 32 1.68 -1.95 -6.70
N THR A 33 1.72 -3.19 -7.18
CA THR A 33 1.06 -4.33 -6.52
C THR A 33 1.81 -4.87 -5.30
N GLU A 34 2.98 -4.32 -4.99
CA GLU A 34 3.78 -4.67 -3.82
C GLU A 34 4.35 -3.42 -3.16
N ILE A 35 4.12 -3.22 -1.86
CA ILE A 35 4.66 -2.10 -1.10
C ILE A 35 5.50 -2.58 0.07
N TYR A 36 6.51 -1.78 0.42
CA TYR A 36 7.43 -2.05 1.52
C TYR A 36 7.15 -1.06 2.63
N MET A 37 6.76 -1.54 3.82
CA MET A 37 6.70 -0.66 4.98
C MET A 37 8.07 -0.57 5.66
N PRO A 38 8.62 0.64 5.86
CA PRO A 38 9.71 0.83 6.78
C PRO A 38 9.19 0.56 8.20
N ARG A 39 9.79 -0.38 8.92
CA ARG A 39 9.41 -0.62 10.32
C ARG A 39 9.69 0.66 11.11
N GLN A 40 8.71 1.14 11.89
CA GLN A 40 8.88 2.30 12.77
C GLN A 40 10.15 2.11 13.59
N VAL A 41 11.13 3.00 13.37
CA VAL A 41 12.42 2.94 14.02
C VAL A 41 12.20 3.36 15.48
N GLU A 42 11.85 2.41 16.34
CA GLU A 42 12.01 2.64 17.77
C GLU A 42 13.52 2.84 18.02
N LYS A 43 13.84 4.06 18.43
CA LYS A 43 15.17 4.60 18.74
C LYS A 43 16.19 3.53 19.14
N GLY A 44 17.24 3.36 18.31
CA GLY A 44 18.57 3.04 18.84
C GLY A 44 19.34 1.90 18.17
N MET A 45 18.74 1.06 17.33
CA MET A 45 19.49 0.01 16.64
C MET A 45 18.90 -0.26 15.26
N VAL A 46 19.59 0.21 14.22
CA VAL A 46 19.27 -0.13 12.84
C VAL A 46 19.71 -1.58 12.64
N LEU A 47 18.80 -2.53 12.90
CA LEU A 47 18.94 -3.88 12.39
C LEU A 47 18.63 -3.81 10.88
N THR A 48 19.69 -3.67 10.10
CA THR A 48 19.68 -3.67 8.65
C THR A 48 18.99 -4.94 8.12
N ASN A 49 18.00 -4.76 7.22
CA ASN A 49 17.48 -5.76 6.26
C ASN A 49 16.16 -6.50 6.54
N GLN A 50 15.24 -6.01 7.39
CA GLN A 50 13.86 -6.54 7.39
C GLN A 50 12.83 -5.43 7.11
N HIS A 51 12.57 -5.18 5.82
CA HIS A 51 11.38 -4.44 5.39
C HIS A 51 10.19 -5.39 5.32
N GLU A 52 9.06 -4.99 5.90
CA GLU A 52 7.83 -5.78 5.78
C GLU A 52 7.26 -5.55 4.38
N ARG A 53 7.07 -6.65 3.64
CA ARG A 53 6.49 -6.64 2.29
C ARG A 53 4.98 -6.87 2.39
N TYR A 54 4.23 -6.07 1.66
CA TYR A 54 2.78 -6.21 1.54
C TYR A 54 2.41 -6.27 0.07
N LYS A 55 1.67 -7.30 -0.30
CA LYS A 55 1.01 -7.39 -1.60
C LYS A 55 -0.29 -6.61 -1.55
N VAL A 56 -0.46 -5.70 -2.51
CA VAL A 56 -1.71 -5.02 -2.81
C VAL A 56 -2.48 -5.91 -3.77
N ILE A 57 -3.71 -6.24 -3.40
CA ILE A 57 -4.63 -7.02 -4.20
C ILE A 57 -5.77 -6.09 -4.57
N ILE A 58 -5.88 -5.78 -5.86
CA ILE A 58 -6.98 -5.02 -6.42
C ILE A 58 -7.88 -6.04 -7.13
N ASP A 59 -9.15 -6.08 -6.74
CA ASP A 59 -10.11 -7.06 -7.27
C ASP A 59 -10.52 -6.76 -8.73
N ASP A 60 -10.47 -5.49 -9.12
CA ASP A 60 -10.94 -5.02 -10.43
C ASP A 60 -9.85 -4.26 -11.20
N PRO A 61 -9.54 -4.64 -12.46
CA PRO A 61 -8.51 -3.99 -13.26
C PRO A 61 -8.88 -2.55 -13.68
N ALA A 62 -10.17 -2.18 -13.73
CA ALA A 62 -10.56 -0.80 -14.00
C ALA A 62 -10.21 0.14 -12.84
N ILE A 63 -10.11 -0.39 -11.62
CA ILE A 63 -9.64 0.36 -10.45
C ILE A 63 -8.14 0.61 -10.54
N GLU A 64 -7.38 -0.37 -11.01
CA GLU A 64 -5.94 -0.20 -11.27
C GLU A 64 -5.70 0.92 -12.29
N ASP A 65 -6.42 0.90 -13.42
CA ASP A 65 -6.39 1.97 -14.44
C ASP A 65 -6.82 3.33 -13.87
N ALA A 66 -7.90 3.36 -13.08
CA ALA A 66 -8.36 4.59 -12.42
C ALA A 66 -7.30 5.15 -11.47
N LEU A 67 -6.66 4.31 -10.66
CA LEU A 67 -5.57 4.73 -9.77
C LEU A 67 -4.41 5.29 -10.59
N GLU A 68 -4.00 4.61 -11.65
CA GLU A 68 -2.92 5.04 -12.54
C GLU A 68 -3.22 6.39 -13.19
N ALA A 69 -4.43 6.59 -13.70
CA ALA A 69 -4.88 7.86 -14.27
C ALA A 69 -4.87 9.01 -13.25
N ASN A 70 -5.00 8.70 -11.95
CA ASN A 70 -4.96 9.67 -10.86
C ASN A 70 -3.53 9.96 -10.34
N ILE A 71 -2.54 9.11 -10.61
CA ILE A 71 -1.12 9.34 -10.26
C ILE A 71 -0.59 10.69 -10.79
N PRO A 72 -0.75 11.05 -12.09
CA PRO A 72 -0.25 12.34 -12.60
C PRO A 72 -1.01 13.54 -12.03
N LEU A 73 -2.23 13.35 -11.52
CA LEU A 73 -3.02 14.41 -10.88
C LEU A 73 -2.52 14.74 -9.46
N GLY A 74 -1.70 13.87 -8.88
CA GLY A 74 -1.01 14.08 -7.60
C GLY A 74 -1.71 13.45 -6.40
N SER A 75 -1.14 13.67 -5.21
CA SER A 75 -1.50 12.98 -3.97
C SER A 75 -2.96 13.14 -3.55
N ASN A 76 -3.56 14.30 -3.84
CA ASN A 76 -4.94 14.55 -3.45
C ASN A 76 -5.93 13.73 -4.28
N ALA A 77 -5.72 13.67 -5.60
CA ALA A 77 -6.55 12.91 -6.54
C ALA A 77 -6.38 11.40 -6.31
N LEU A 78 -5.13 10.92 -6.23
CA LEU A 78 -4.84 9.52 -5.94
C LEU A 78 -5.37 9.10 -4.57
N GLY A 79 -5.23 9.94 -3.54
CA GLY A 79 -5.79 9.69 -2.22
C GLY A 79 -7.31 9.57 -2.23
N ALA A 80 -8.00 10.39 -3.02
CA ALA A 80 -9.45 10.32 -3.19
C ALA A 80 -9.86 9.01 -3.89
N ALA A 81 -9.18 8.63 -4.97
CA ALA A 81 -9.43 7.36 -5.67
C ALA A 81 -9.19 6.15 -4.75
N ILE A 82 -8.09 6.12 -4.01
CA ILE A 82 -7.80 5.04 -3.05
C ILE A 82 -8.90 4.94 -1.98
N GLN A 83 -9.42 6.06 -1.48
CA GLN A 83 -10.52 6.07 -0.51
C GLN A 83 -11.85 5.61 -1.11
N GLU A 84 -12.13 5.99 -2.36
CA GLU A 84 -13.32 5.57 -3.11
C GLU A 84 -13.31 4.05 -3.36
N TYR A 85 -12.15 3.50 -3.72
CA TYR A 85 -11.97 2.08 -4.06
C TYR A 85 -11.41 1.23 -2.92
N LYS A 86 -11.37 1.74 -1.68
CA LYS A 86 -10.79 1.02 -0.52
C LYS A 86 -11.41 -0.36 -0.29
N ASP A 87 -12.68 -0.54 -0.63
CA ASP A 87 -13.39 -1.82 -0.50
C ASP A 87 -12.90 -2.88 -1.51
N HIS A 88 -12.24 -2.45 -2.59
CA HIS A 88 -11.63 -3.32 -3.61
C HIS A 88 -10.11 -3.47 -3.45
N ILE A 89 -9.49 -2.69 -2.55
CA ILE A 89 -8.04 -2.71 -2.31
C ILE A 89 -7.77 -3.46 -1.02
N THR A 90 -7.20 -4.65 -1.14
CA THR A 90 -6.84 -5.49 0.01
C THR A 90 -5.32 -5.58 0.16
N PHE A 91 -4.82 -5.44 1.38
CA PHE A 91 -3.39 -5.64 1.67
C PHE A 91 -3.15 -6.99 2.33
N ARG A 92 -2.15 -7.71 1.81
CA ARG A 92 -1.73 -9.01 2.30
C ARG A 92 -0.25 -8.98 2.63
N LYS A 93 0.12 -9.32 3.86
CA LYS A 93 1.54 -9.43 4.24
C LYS A 93 2.20 -10.63 3.53
N LEU A 94 3.39 -10.41 2.98
CA LEU A 94 4.27 -11.40 2.35
C LEU A 94 5.40 -11.84 3.29
#